data_AF-A0A964J3B3-F1
#
_entry.id   AF-A0A964J3B3-F1
#
_cell.length_a   1.000
_cell.length_b   1.000
_cell.length_c   1.000
_cell.angle_alpha   90.00
_cell.angle_beta   90.00
_cell.angle_gamma   90.00
#
_symmetry.space_group_name_H-M   'P 1'
#
loop_
_entity.id
_entity.type
_entity.pdbx_description
1 polymer ?
#
loop_
_entity_poly.entity_id
_entity_poly.type
_entity_poly.pdbx_seq_one_letter_code
_entity_poly.pdbx_strand_id
1 'polypeptide(L)'
;MPGPVKRICLLGGESTGKTTLARALAAAYGTVWNPEYGRAYTEIGRDPEVPWTSAEFTHIARIQCWYEDCLAESAHKVLFCDTDAFTTKLFHQVYLGSPTNAFDDFAGRNYDLFLVCGLDVPWRHDGIREFDDQREWMHERYLERARASGSPWVELEGSHESRLLASRRAVDRFLVGS
;
A
#
# COMPACT_ATOMS: atom_id res chain seq x y z
N MET A 1 28.53 -5.74 -6.32
CA MET A 1 27.12 -5.90 -6.72
C MET A 1 26.32 -4.90 -5.91
N PRO A 2 25.34 -4.17 -6.48
CA PRO A 2 24.42 -3.40 -5.66
C PRO A 2 23.73 -4.34 -4.66
N GLY A 3 23.52 -3.89 -3.42
CA GLY A 3 22.85 -4.67 -2.37
C GLY A 3 21.39 -4.98 -2.72
N PRO A 4 20.70 -5.83 -1.93
CA PRO A 4 19.29 -6.16 -2.19
C PRO A 4 18.41 -4.91 -2.16
N VAL A 5 17.45 -4.83 -3.09
CA VAL A 5 16.48 -3.73 -3.17
C VAL A 5 15.63 -3.69 -1.90
N LYS A 6 15.54 -2.51 -1.29
CA LYS A 6 14.70 -2.24 -0.11
C LYS A 6 13.28 -1.93 -0.54
N ARG A 7 12.28 -2.53 0.11
CA ARG A 7 10.86 -2.28 -0.19
C ARG A 7 10.26 -1.31 0.82
N ILE A 8 9.69 -0.23 0.32
CA ILE A 8 9.07 0.82 1.12
C ILE A 8 7.57 0.81 0.84
N CYS A 9 6.77 0.41 1.82
CA CYS A 9 5.34 0.23 1.66
C CYS A 9 4.59 1.52 2.01
N LEU A 10 3.68 1.94 1.13
CA LEU A 10 2.74 3.01 1.38
C LEU A 10 1.40 2.40 1.80
N LEU A 11 0.97 2.68 3.02
CA LEU A 11 -0.33 2.27 3.56
C LEU A 11 -1.24 3.49 3.71
N GLY A 12 -2.55 3.26 3.78
CA GLY A 12 -3.53 4.33 3.96
C GLY A 12 -4.83 4.06 3.22
N GLY A 13 -5.89 4.74 3.64
CA GLY A 13 -7.21 4.62 3.02
C GLY A 13 -7.22 5.03 1.54
N GLU A 14 -8.33 4.76 0.87
CA GLU A 14 -8.58 5.29 -0.47
C GLU A 14 -8.53 6.81 -0.49
N SER A 15 -8.13 7.35 -1.64
CA SER A 15 -8.07 8.79 -1.87
C SER A 15 -7.21 9.58 -0.87
N THR A 16 -6.29 8.91 -0.16
CA THR A 16 -5.26 9.55 0.69
C THR A 16 -3.99 9.93 -0.09
N GLY A 17 -3.96 9.72 -1.40
CA GLY A 17 -2.86 10.16 -2.27
C GLY A 17 -1.65 9.22 -2.34
N LYS A 18 -1.77 7.96 -1.89
CA LYS A 18 -0.70 6.95 -1.95
C LYS A 18 -0.07 6.82 -3.34
N THR A 19 -0.88 6.62 -4.38
CA THR A 19 -0.40 6.47 -5.76
C THR A 19 0.39 7.68 -6.23
N THR A 20 -0.11 8.89 -5.94
CA THR A 20 0.58 10.14 -6.27
C THR A 20 1.92 10.25 -5.52
N LEU A 21 1.94 9.86 -4.25
CA LEU A 21 3.14 9.88 -3.42
C LEU A 21 4.18 8.83 -3.84
N ALA A 22 3.77 7.58 -4.10
CA ALA A 22 4.64 6.49 -4.57
C ALA A 22 5.34 6.86 -5.88
N ARG A 23 4.58 7.42 -6.84
CA ARG A 23 5.11 7.90 -8.12
C ARG A 23 6.09 9.06 -7.94
N ALA A 24 5.76 10.04 -7.09
CA ALA A 24 6.64 11.17 -6.81
C ALA A 24 7.96 10.73 -6.14
N LEU A 25 7.88 9.78 -5.22
CA LEU A 25 9.05 9.18 -4.58
C LEU A 25 9.91 8.41 -5.59
N ALA A 26 9.31 7.53 -6.39
CA ALA A 26 10.06 6.78 -7.41
C ALA A 26 10.82 7.71 -8.38
N ALA A 27 10.18 8.80 -8.83
CA ALA A 27 10.83 9.83 -9.63
C ALA A 27 11.99 10.50 -8.88
N ALA A 28 11.81 10.85 -7.60
CA ALA A 28 12.83 11.51 -6.79
C ALA A 28 14.07 10.64 -6.52
N TYR A 29 13.90 9.32 -6.44
CA TYR A 29 14.98 8.35 -6.18
C TYR A 29 15.52 7.69 -7.46
N GLY A 30 14.98 8.04 -8.64
CA GLY A 30 15.40 7.45 -9.92
C GLY A 30 15.15 5.94 -9.97
N THR A 31 14.00 5.50 -9.49
CA THR A 31 13.59 4.09 -9.41
C THR A 31 12.14 3.90 -9.89
N VAL A 32 11.59 2.70 -9.72
CA VAL A 32 10.20 2.36 -10.06
C VAL A 32 9.31 2.25 -8.80
N TRP A 33 8.00 2.23 -9.02
CA TRP A 33 7.02 1.92 -7.98
C TRP A 33 6.08 0.80 -8.44
N ASN A 34 5.57 0.03 -7.48
CA ASN A 34 4.52 -0.96 -7.69
C ASN A 34 3.15 -0.32 -7.50
N PRO A 35 2.26 -0.31 -8.52
CA PRO A 35 0.90 0.23 -8.42
C PRO A 35 -0.08 -0.75 -7.75
N GLU A 36 -1.22 -0.22 -7.30
CA GLU A 36 -2.25 -1.00 -6.62
C GLU A 36 -3.02 -1.87 -7.63
N TYR A 37 -2.74 -3.18 -7.64
CA TYR A 37 -3.42 -4.10 -8.55
C TYR A 37 -4.91 -4.24 -8.25
N GLY A 38 -5.30 -4.17 -6.96
CA GLY A 38 -6.70 -4.27 -6.54
C GLY A 38 -7.61 -3.24 -7.23
N ARG A 39 -7.11 -2.02 -7.46
CA ARG A 39 -7.82 -0.98 -8.21
C ARG A 39 -8.05 -1.37 -9.66
N ALA A 40 -6.99 -1.77 -10.37
CA ALA A 40 -7.09 -2.19 -11.77
C ALA A 40 -8.03 -3.41 -11.92
N TYR A 41 -7.98 -4.34 -10.98
CA TYR A 41 -8.87 -5.50 -10.97
C TYR A 41 -10.33 -5.10 -10.75
N THR A 42 -10.62 -4.18 -9.81
CA THR A 42 -11.99 -3.69 -9.59
C THR A 42 -12.54 -2.90 -10.79
N GLU A 43 -11.72 -2.06 -11.42
CA GLU A 43 -12.19 -1.13 -12.48
C GLU A 43 -12.30 -1.80 -13.86
N ILE A 44 -11.43 -2.77 -14.16
CA ILE A 44 -11.29 -3.35 -15.51
C ILE A 44 -11.35 -4.88 -15.48
N GLY A 45 -10.81 -5.50 -14.42
CA GLY A 45 -10.58 -6.95 -14.34
C GLY A 45 -11.79 -7.80 -13.95
N ARG A 46 -12.91 -7.19 -13.55
CA ARG A 46 -14.13 -7.90 -13.15
C ARG A 46 -15.40 -7.18 -13.59
N ASP A 47 -16.48 -7.94 -13.65
CA ASP A 47 -17.83 -7.40 -13.82
C ASP A 47 -18.33 -6.81 -12.48
N PRO A 48 -18.74 -5.52 -12.42
CA PRO A 48 -19.25 -4.90 -11.21
C PRO A 48 -20.57 -5.50 -10.71
N GLU A 49 -21.35 -6.20 -11.56
CA GLU A 49 -22.61 -6.83 -11.17
C GLU A 49 -22.40 -8.18 -10.47
N VAL A 50 -21.21 -8.76 -10.56
CA VAL A 50 -20.87 -10.06 -9.97
C VAL A 50 -20.47 -9.88 -8.49
N PRO A 51 -21.07 -10.64 -7.54
CA PRO A 51 -20.66 -10.61 -6.14
C PRO A 51 -19.19 -10.99 -5.97
N TRP A 52 -18.51 -10.33 -5.04
CA TRP A 52 -17.12 -10.66 -4.69
C TRP A 52 -16.98 -12.08 -4.16
N THR A 53 -15.84 -12.71 -4.45
CA THR A 53 -15.47 -14.01 -3.88
C THR A 53 -14.10 -13.98 -3.19
N SER A 54 -13.89 -14.87 -2.22
CA SER A 54 -12.59 -14.99 -1.53
C SER A 54 -11.44 -15.38 -2.48
N ALA A 55 -11.75 -16.08 -3.58
CA ALA A 55 -10.77 -16.46 -4.59
C ALA A 55 -10.23 -15.23 -5.35
N GLU A 56 -11.08 -14.23 -5.61
CA GLU A 56 -10.65 -12.97 -6.24
C GLU A 56 -9.70 -12.19 -5.35
N PHE A 57 -9.96 -12.10 -4.04
CA PHE A 57 -9.03 -11.45 -3.11
C PHE A 57 -7.70 -12.18 -3.01
N THR A 58 -7.72 -13.52 -3.03
CA THR A 58 -6.50 -14.35 -3.09
C THR A 58 -5.70 -14.05 -4.35
N HIS A 59 -6.38 -13.95 -5.50
CA HIS A 59 -5.78 -13.57 -6.78
C HIS A 59 -5.16 -12.16 -6.71
N ILE A 60 -5.89 -11.16 -6.21
CA ILE A 60 -5.39 -9.79 -6.06
C ILE A 60 -4.14 -9.75 -5.19
N ALA A 61 -4.15 -10.40 -4.03
CA ALA A 61 -3.01 -10.46 -3.12
C ALA A 61 -1.78 -11.11 -3.78
N ARG A 62 -1.99 -12.22 -4.50
CA ARG A 62 -0.92 -12.91 -5.25
C ARG A 62 -0.31 -12.03 -6.33
N ILE A 63 -1.13 -11.35 -7.14
CA ILE A 63 -0.63 -10.50 -8.23
C ILE A 63 0.06 -9.24 -7.68
N GLN A 64 -0.44 -8.66 -6.59
CA GLN A 64 0.22 -7.54 -5.91
C GLN A 64 1.66 -7.92 -5.53
N CYS A 65 1.84 -9.06 -4.85
CA CYS A 65 3.16 -9.56 -4.48
C CYS A 65 4.04 -9.91 -5.69
N TRP A 66 3.43 -10.47 -6.75
CA TRP A 66 4.16 -10.80 -7.98
C TRP A 66 4.69 -9.55 -8.68
N TYR A 67 3.90 -8.47 -8.77
CA TYR A 67 4.37 -7.19 -9.32
C TYR A 67 5.53 -6.63 -8.51
N GLU A 68 5.48 -6.68 -7.18
CA GLU A 68 6.60 -6.22 -6.34
C GLU A 68 7.88 -7.00 -6.66
N ASP A 69 7.80 -8.31 -6.85
CA ASP A 69 8.97 -9.14 -7.12
C ASP A 69 9.54 -8.85 -8.50
N CYS A 70 8.70 -8.71 -9.54
CA CYS A 70 9.15 -8.34 -10.87
C CYS A 70 9.74 -6.92 -10.92
N LEU A 71 9.09 -5.94 -10.27
CA LEU A 71 9.55 -4.56 -10.28
C LEU A 71 10.82 -4.36 -9.44
N ALA A 72 11.05 -5.20 -8.43
CA ALA A 72 12.30 -5.19 -7.66
C ALA A 72 13.52 -5.49 -8.54
N GLU A 73 13.39 -6.27 -9.62
CA GLU A 73 14.49 -6.55 -10.55
C GLU A 73 14.92 -5.30 -11.35
N SER A 74 14.00 -4.35 -11.54
CA SER A 74 14.24 -3.11 -12.27
C SER A 74 14.43 -1.89 -11.35
N ALA A 75 14.28 -2.08 -10.03
CA ALA A 75 14.37 -1.01 -9.05
C ALA A 75 15.83 -0.66 -8.72
N HIS A 76 16.09 0.63 -8.51
CA HIS A 76 17.40 1.12 -8.13
C HIS A 76 17.44 1.42 -6.63
N LYS A 77 18.07 0.53 -5.85
CA LYS A 77 18.20 0.53 -4.37
C LYS A 77 16.90 0.41 -3.58
N VAL A 78 15.83 1.07 -4.01
CA VAL A 78 14.52 1.07 -3.34
C VAL A 78 13.37 0.85 -4.32
N LEU A 79 12.33 0.14 -3.87
CA LEU A 79 11.05 -0.03 -4.55
C LEU A 79 9.94 0.55 -3.66
N PHE A 80 9.12 1.45 -4.19
CA PHE A 80 7.95 1.98 -3.49
C PHE A 80 6.72 1.15 -3.83
N CYS A 81 6.00 0.64 -2.83
CA CYS A 81 4.85 -0.25 -3.02
C CYS A 81 3.56 0.45 -2.60
N ASP A 82 2.66 0.70 -3.54
CA ASP A 82 1.29 1.13 -3.31
C ASP A 82 0.38 -0.02 -3.70
N THR A 83 -0.19 -0.82 -2.81
CA THR A 83 -0.04 -0.95 -1.35
C THR A 83 0.52 -2.36 -1.08
N ASP A 84 0.29 -2.96 0.09
CA ASP A 84 0.60 -4.38 0.36
C ASP A 84 -0.63 -5.31 0.24
N ALA A 85 -0.38 -6.62 0.31
CA ALA A 85 -1.44 -7.64 0.32
C ALA A 85 -2.26 -7.65 1.63
N PHE A 86 -1.80 -7.00 2.71
CA PHE A 86 -2.60 -6.83 3.92
C PHE A 86 -3.76 -5.85 3.68
N THR A 87 -3.58 -4.81 2.86
CA THR A 87 -4.70 -3.98 2.40
C THR A 87 -5.78 -4.82 1.70
N THR A 88 -5.39 -5.78 0.85
CA THR A 88 -6.34 -6.71 0.21
C THR A 88 -7.09 -7.56 1.24
N LYS A 89 -6.44 -7.97 2.32
CA LYS A 89 -7.08 -8.69 3.45
C LYS A 89 -8.12 -7.85 4.17
N LEU A 90 -7.87 -6.56 4.36
CA LEU A 90 -8.86 -5.65 4.94
C LEU A 90 -10.06 -5.45 4.01
N PHE A 91 -9.82 -5.25 2.71
CA PHE A 91 -10.92 -5.15 1.75
C PHE A 91 -11.74 -6.44 1.67
N HIS A 92 -11.11 -7.61 1.72
CA HIS A 92 -11.83 -8.88 1.82
C HIS A 92 -12.84 -8.86 2.98
N GLN A 93 -12.39 -8.42 4.17
CA GLN A 93 -13.26 -8.34 5.34
C GLN A 93 -14.40 -7.32 5.16
N VAL A 94 -14.12 -6.16 4.54
CA VAL A 94 -15.14 -5.14 4.28
C VAL A 94 -16.20 -5.65 3.29
N TYR A 95 -15.78 -6.27 2.18
CA TYR A 95 -16.70 -6.72 1.13
C TYR A 95 -17.43 -8.02 1.46
N LEU A 96 -16.80 -8.97 2.16
CA LEU A 96 -17.36 -10.30 2.45
C LEU A 96 -17.77 -10.48 3.92
N GLY A 97 -17.62 -9.45 4.76
CA GLY A 97 -18.11 -9.41 6.13
C GLY A 97 -17.38 -10.30 7.13
N SER A 98 -16.29 -10.96 6.74
CA SER A 98 -15.54 -11.86 7.61
C SER A 98 -14.04 -11.84 7.31
N PRO A 99 -13.16 -11.95 8.33
CA PRO A 99 -11.73 -12.07 8.10
C PRO A 99 -11.40 -13.42 7.45
N THR A 100 -10.26 -13.46 6.75
CA THR A 100 -9.74 -14.68 6.11
C THR A 100 -8.28 -14.92 6.46
N ASN A 101 -7.86 -16.18 6.41
CA ASN A 101 -6.46 -16.61 6.48
C ASN A 101 -5.97 -17.24 5.16
N ALA A 102 -6.79 -17.25 4.11
CA ALA A 102 -6.53 -17.99 2.87
C ALA A 102 -5.29 -17.53 2.09
N PHE A 103 -4.80 -16.33 2.36
CA PHE A 103 -3.63 -15.74 1.69
C PHE A 103 -2.69 -15.03 2.68
N ASP A 104 -2.58 -15.57 3.90
CA ASP A 104 -1.72 -15.01 4.95
C ASP A 104 -0.23 -15.00 4.57
N ASP A 105 0.21 -15.95 3.74
CA ASP A 105 1.58 -15.95 3.21
C ASP A 105 1.89 -14.70 2.36
N PHE A 106 0.88 -14.18 1.63
CA PHE A 106 1.01 -12.93 0.88
C PHE A 106 0.85 -11.72 1.79
N ALA A 107 -0.21 -11.69 2.62
CA ALA A 107 -0.50 -10.58 3.52
C ALA A 107 0.56 -10.38 4.61
N GLY A 108 1.31 -11.43 4.96
CA GLY A 108 2.40 -11.42 5.93
C GLY A 108 3.74 -10.93 5.39
N ARG A 109 3.83 -10.53 4.11
CA ARG A 109 5.07 -10.03 3.51
C ARG A 109 5.65 -8.87 4.33
N ASN A 110 6.96 -8.91 4.57
CA ASN A 110 7.69 -7.87 5.29
C ASN A 110 8.20 -6.78 4.35
N TYR A 111 8.22 -5.56 4.86
CA TYR A 111 8.73 -4.37 4.17
C TYR A 111 9.75 -3.68 5.07
N ASP A 112 10.72 -3.00 4.46
CA ASP A 112 11.84 -2.40 5.16
C ASP A 112 11.46 -1.09 5.87
N LEU A 113 10.46 -0.37 5.36
CA LEU A 113 9.93 0.87 5.91
C LEU A 113 8.44 1.02 5.53
N PHE A 114 7.61 1.48 6.47
CA PHE A 114 6.22 1.84 6.20
C PHE A 114 6.01 3.36 6.21
N LEU A 115 5.27 3.84 5.22
CA LEU A 115 4.80 5.21 5.09
C LEU A 115 3.26 5.17 5.17
N VAL A 116 2.68 5.59 6.29
CA VAL A 116 1.22 5.52 6.51
C VAL A 116 0.59 6.87 6.23
N CYS A 117 -0.19 6.99 5.16
CA CYS A 117 -0.90 8.22 4.82
C CYS A 117 -2.09 8.47 5.76
N GLY A 118 -2.04 9.57 6.52
CA GLY A 118 -3.05 9.99 7.47
C GLY A 118 -4.37 10.42 6.81
N LEU A 119 -5.40 10.59 7.66
CA LEU A 119 -6.77 10.93 7.28
C LEU A 119 -7.05 12.43 7.17
N ASP A 120 -6.06 13.27 7.45
CA ASP A 120 -6.14 14.74 7.49
C ASP A 120 -6.47 15.41 6.13
N VAL A 121 -6.45 14.65 5.03
CA VAL A 121 -6.99 15.11 3.75
C VAL A 121 -8.52 15.00 3.78
N PRO A 122 -9.26 16.08 3.46
CA PRO A 122 -10.70 16.01 3.31
C PRO A 122 -11.06 14.89 2.33
N TRP A 123 -11.97 14.01 2.76
CA TRP A 123 -12.44 12.94 1.90
C TRP A 123 -13.01 13.54 0.61
N ARG A 124 -12.52 13.08 -0.55
CA ARG A 124 -13.10 13.43 -1.85
C ARG A 124 -13.74 12.16 -2.41
N HIS A 125 -15.06 12.21 -2.54
CA HIS A 125 -15.86 11.17 -3.17
C HIS A 125 -15.34 10.91 -4.59
N ASP A 126 -14.68 9.78 -4.80
CA ASP A 126 -14.21 9.32 -6.12
C ASP A 126 -15.26 8.47 -6.85
N GLY A 127 -16.44 8.27 -6.24
CA GLY A 127 -17.62 7.73 -6.92
C GLY A 127 -17.78 6.21 -6.80
N ILE A 128 -16.82 5.53 -6.16
CA ILE A 128 -16.73 4.06 -6.25
C ILE A 128 -17.07 3.38 -4.91
N ARG A 129 -16.85 4.03 -3.74
CA ARG A 129 -16.93 3.36 -2.43
C ARG A 129 -17.43 4.27 -1.30
N GLU A 130 -18.50 3.86 -0.62
CA GLU A 130 -19.11 4.57 0.53
C GLU A 130 -18.75 3.87 1.84
N PHE A 131 -17.67 4.28 2.52
CA PHE A 131 -17.35 3.72 3.83
C PHE A 131 -16.68 4.72 4.79
N ASP A 132 -17.41 5.76 5.20
CA ASP A 132 -16.86 6.74 6.17
C ASP A 132 -16.47 6.04 7.49
N ASP A 133 -17.34 5.17 8.03
CA ASP A 133 -17.07 4.38 9.24
C ASP A 133 -15.93 3.36 9.08
N GLN A 134 -15.73 2.80 7.87
CA GLN A 134 -14.64 1.83 7.66
C GLN A 134 -13.30 2.52 7.40
N ARG A 135 -13.29 3.82 7.05
CA ARG A 135 -12.06 4.55 6.74
C ARG A 135 -11.17 4.69 7.97
N GLU A 136 -11.77 5.09 9.11
CA GLU A 136 -11.07 5.16 10.40
C GLU A 136 -10.63 3.77 10.86
N TRP A 137 -11.53 2.78 10.79
CA TRP A 137 -11.21 1.40 11.14
C TRP A 137 -10.04 0.84 10.32
N MET A 138 -10.06 0.98 8.99
CA MET A 138 -8.96 0.53 8.12
C MET A 138 -7.66 1.28 8.43
N HIS A 139 -7.74 2.58 8.73
CA HIS A 139 -6.57 3.38 9.12
C HIS A 139 -5.92 2.86 10.39
N GLU A 140 -6.71 2.56 11.41
CA GLU A 140 -6.24 1.94 12.64
C GLU A 140 -5.57 0.58 12.36
N ARG A 141 -6.14 -0.23 11.47
CA ARG A 141 -5.52 -1.49 11.03
C ARG A 141 -4.18 -1.30 10.31
N TYR A 142 -4.03 -0.26 9.50
CA TYR A 142 -2.75 0.06 8.87
C TYR A 142 -1.70 0.47 9.90
N LEU A 143 -2.09 1.26 10.90
CA LEU A 143 -1.21 1.63 12.00
C LEU A 143 -0.82 0.41 12.84
N GLU A 144 -1.76 -0.50 13.14
CA GLU A 144 -1.48 -1.78 13.80
C GLU A 144 -0.47 -2.61 13.00
N ARG A 145 -0.68 -2.76 11.68
CA ARG A 145 0.23 -3.50 10.79
C ARG A 145 1.63 -2.92 10.79
N ALA A 146 1.77 -1.60 10.70
CA ALA A 146 3.05 -0.91 10.72
C ALA A 146 3.76 -1.11 12.07
N ARG A 147 3.05 -0.92 13.20
CA ARG A 147 3.59 -1.10 14.55
C ARG A 147 4.02 -2.55 14.83
N ALA A 148 3.20 -3.52 14.40
CA ALA A 148 3.47 -4.94 14.61
C ALA A 148 4.56 -5.50 13.69
N SER A 149 4.95 -4.78 12.63
CA SER A 149 5.94 -5.25 11.66
C SER A 149 7.36 -5.36 12.21
N GLY A 150 7.69 -4.61 13.26
CA GLY A 150 9.08 -4.42 13.72
C GLY A 150 9.92 -3.50 12.83
N SER A 151 9.42 -3.10 11.67
CA SER A 151 10.08 -2.15 10.76
C SER A 151 9.85 -0.70 11.21
N PRO A 152 10.76 0.23 10.88
CA PRO A 152 10.50 1.65 11.05
C PRO A 152 9.25 2.05 10.26
N TRP A 153 8.52 3.03 10.78
CA TRP A 153 7.35 3.57 10.12
C TRP A 153 7.18 5.05 10.46
N VAL A 154 6.45 5.76 9.59
CA VAL A 154 6.07 7.16 9.81
C VAL A 154 4.65 7.40 9.33
N GLU A 155 3.87 8.12 10.12
CA GLU A 155 2.58 8.65 9.70
C GLU A 155 2.77 9.97 8.96
N LEU A 156 2.04 10.13 7.87
CA LEU A 156 2.20 11.24 6.92
C LEU A 156 0.94 12.09 6.87
N GLU A 157 1.08 13.34 7.29
CA GLU A 157 0.00 14.32 7.32
C GLU A 157 0.38 15.58 6.54
N GLY A 158 -0.62 16.42 6.28
CA GLY A 158 -0.55 17.65 5.52
C GLY A 158 -0.73 17.47 4.02
N SER A 159 -0.31 18.50 3.28
CA SER A 159 -0.37 18.52 1.81
C SER A 159 0.52 17.45 1.17
N HIS A 160 0.34 17.23 -0.13
CA HIS A 160 1.20 16.33 -0.90
C HIS A 160 2.69 16.67 -0.75
N GLU A 161 3.05 17.96 -0.78
CA GLU A 161 4.42 18.43 -0.62
C GLU A 161 4.97 18.11 0.78
N SER A 162 4.17 18.33 1.84
CA SER A 162 4.54 18.00 3.21
C SER A 162 4.77 16.50 3.39
N ARG A 163 3.86 15.68 2.86
CA ARG A 163 3.96 14.21 2.89
C ARG A 163 5.17 13.71 2.10
N LEU A 164 5.44 14.28 0.93
CA LEU A 164 6.62 13.95 0.13
C LEU A 164 7.92 14.30 0.86
N LEU A 165 7.99 15.47 1.48
CA LEU A 165 9.16 15.89 2.25
C LEU A 165 9.39 15.00 3.47
N ALA A 166 8.33 14.67 4.22
CA ALA A 166 8.41 13.75 5.35
C ALA A 166 8.83 12.34 4.92
N SER A 167 8.24 11.83 3.83
CA SER A 167 8.60 10.54 3.23
C SER A 167 10.07 10.48 2.85
N ARG A 168 10.58 11.48 2.11
CA ARG A 168 11.99 11.53 1.72
C ARG A 168 12.93 11.53 2.92
N ARG A 169 12.60 12.31 3.96
CA ARG A 169 13.40 12.31 5.20
C ARG A 169 13.45 10.94 5.88
N ALA A 170 12.33 10.21 5.92
CA ALA A 170 12.28 8.87 6.48
C ALA A 170 13.08 7.87 5.63
N VAL A 171 12.91 7.91 4.32
CA VAL A 171 13.62 7.05 3.35
C VAL A 171 15.12 7.31 3.40
N ASP A 172 15.57 8.57 3.35
CA ASP A 172 16.99 8.92 3.39
C ASP A 172 17.63 8.48 4.71
N ARG A 173 16.95 8.70 5.83
CA ARG A 173 17.42 8.22 7.14
C ARG A 173 17.56 6.71 7.17
N PHE A 174 16.57 6.00 6.64
CA PHE A 174 16.59 4.55 6.55
C PHE A 174 17.77 4.06 5.69
N LEU A 175 17.98 4.65 4.51
CA LEU A 175 19.04 4.24 3.58
C LEU A 175 20.46 4.60 4.04
N VAL A 176 20.63 5.65 4.83
CA VAL A 176 21.93 6.00 5.43
C VAL A 176 22.27 5.08 6.61
N GLY A 177 21.26 4.59 7.33
CA GLY A 177 21.43 3.70 8.47
C GLY A 177 21.43 2.20 8.14
N SER A 178 21.16 1.82 6.89
CA SER A 178 21.03 0.43 6.41
C SER A 178 22.29 -0.14 5.78
#